data_AF-A0A3M1UTH3-F1
#
_entry.id   AF-A0A3M1UTH3-F1
#
_cell.length_a   1.000
_cell.length_b   1.000
_cell.length_c   1.000
_cell.angle_alpha   90.00
_cell.angle_beta   90.00
_cell.angle_gamma   90.00
#
_symmetry.space_group_name_H-M   'P 1'
#
loop_
_entity.id
_entity.type
_entity.pdbx_description
1 polymer ?
#
loop_
_entity_poly.entity_id
_entity_poly.type
_entity_poly.pdbx_seq_one_letter_code
_entity_poly.pdbx_strand_id
1 'polypeptide(L)'
;MQKTYITKASGLMLFLLAFAFSGSLPQLMSTATQSSRTPPTHPFTASNTSGGTIKGKVTYGGGMVHNIKPVIKDEKTCGAEDIVDESLLTDEHGGLNWAVVSIASEVKGGKSLEDMPTEIEISQQGCVFHPHVVVVPVNKALTVVNNDKTLHNVRTVAFMNDVFNKVQVYIPGSPAPKDQVTFTEPEVVEMVCDVHGWMKAYIHVVDHPYYEVTNEHGDFELTEVPAGTYTLKVWHESLGEKTQEVKVEDGQTVEVNFNFPELASKN
;
A
#
# COMPACT_ATOMS: atom_id res chain seq x y z
N MET A 1 11.77 16.17 -53.08
CA MET A 1 12.79 15.75 -54.06
C MET A 1 13.73 14.77 -53.36
N GLN A 2 13.78 13.56 -53.91
CA GLN A 2 14.51 12.39 -53.44
C GLN A 2 15.95 12.45 -53.97
N LYS A 3 16.96 12.09 -53.16
CA LYS A 3 18.27 11.56 -53.60
C LYS A 3 19.03 11.03 -52.38
N THR A 4 18.93 9.73 -52.08
CA THR A 4 19.79 8.61 -52.53
C THR A 4 21.20 8.64 -51.91
N TYR A 5 21.44 7.74 -50.95
CA TYR A 5 22.77 7.34 -50.49
C TYR A 5 23.20 6.06 -51.21
N ILE A 6 24.38 6.08 -51.81
CA ILE A 6 25.00 4.93 -52.48
C ILE A 6 26.01 4.28 -51.52
N THR A 7 25.95 2.96 -51.52
CA THR A 7 26.73 1.94 -50.83
C THR A 7 28.23 1.94 -51.16
N LYS A 8 29.03 1.38 -50.24
CA LYS A 8 30.15 0.49 -50.60
C LYS A 8 30.42 -0.53 -49.48
N ALA A 9 30.26 -1.80 -49.84
CA ALA A 9 30.67 -2.98 -49.09
C ALA A 9 32.14 -3.30 -49.40
N SER A 10 32.85 -3.91 -48.45
CA SER A 10 34.03 -4.76 -48.71
C SER A 10 34.22 -5.70 -47.50
N GLY A 11 34.15 -7.00 -47.75
CA GLY A 11 34.41 -8.04 -46.76
C GLY A 11 35.87 -8.48 -46.74
N LEU A 12 36.26 -9.19 -45.66
CA LEU A 12 37.43 -10.07 -45.58
C LEU A 12 37.29 -10.90 -44.29
N MET A 13 36.85 -12.16 -44.37
CA MET A 13 37.63 -13.40 -44.47
C MET A 13 38.25 -13.87 -43.13
N LEU A 14 37.73 -15.01 -42.66
CA LEU A 14 38.16 -15.81 -41.52
C LEU A 14 39.65 -16.19 -41.59
N PHE A 15 40.33 -16.17 -40.43
CA PHE A 15 41.44 -17.08 -40.15
C PHE A 15 41.29 -17.67 -38.73
N LEU A 16 41.07 -18.99 -38.70
CA LEU A 16 41.20 -19.84 -37.52
C LEU A 16 42.69 -20.09 -37.26
N LEU A 17 43.14 -19.90 -36.02
CA LEU A 17 44.41 -20.43 -35.52
C LEU A 17 44.14 -21.20 -34.23
N ALA A 18 44.17 -22.53 -34.36
CA ALA A 18 44.17 -23.47 -33.26
C ALA A 18 45.58 -23.56 -32.68
N PHE A 19 45.72 -23.32 -31.37
CA PHE A 19 46.88 -23.77 -30.60
C PHE A 19 46.44 -24.89 -29.67
N ALA A 20 46.90 -26.10 -29.99
CA ALA A 20 46.85 -27.24 -29.10
C ALA A 20 47.96 -27.10 -28.05
N PHE A 21 47.59 -27.16 -26.77
CA PHE A 21 48.54 -27.40 -25.69
C PHE A 21 48.10 -28.67 -24.95
N SER A 22 48.86 -29.73 -25.18
CA SER A 22 48.83 -30.99 -24.43
C SER A 22 49.71 -30.83 -23.19
N GLY A 23 49.17 -31.08 -22.00
CA GLY A 23 49.96 -31.10 -20.77
C GLY A 23 49.07 -31.25 -19.54
N SER A 24 49.00 -32.48 -19.04
CA SER A 24 48.24 -32.92 -17.87
C SER A 24 48.79 -32.33 -16.56
N LEU A 25 47.91 -31.75 -15.73
CA LEU A 25 48.19 -31.48 -14.31
C LEU A 25 47.09 -32.11 -13.43
N PRO A 26 47.44 -32.68 -12.26
CA PRO A 26 46.54 -33.47 -11.42
C PRO A 26 45.50 -32.61 -10.70
N GLN A 27 44.26 -33.12 -10.61
CA GLN A 27 43.19 -32.56 -9.79
C GLN A 27 43.57 -32.63 -8.30
N LEU A 28 43.96 -31.48 -7.75
CA LEU A 28 43.88 -31.22 -6.31
C LEU A 28 42.42 -30.88 -5.98
N MET A 29 41.69 -31.85 -5.44
CA MET A 29 40.42 -31.63 -4.76
C MET A 29 40.66 -30.72 -3.55
N SER A 30 40.49 -29.41 -3.74
CA SER A 30 40.35 -28.48 -2.62
C SER A 30 38.90 -28.51 -2.17
N THR A 31 38.65 -29.20 -1.06
CA THR A 31 37.41 -29.08 -0.30
C THR A 31 37.26 -27.63 0.18
N ALA A 32 36.55 -26.83 -0.60
CA ALA A 32 36.05 -25.54 -0.14
C ALA A 32 34.94 -25.83 0.87
N THR A 33 35.27 -25.76 2.15
CA THR A 33 34.29 -25.72 3.24
C THR A 33 33.41 -24.49 3.03
N GLN A 34 32.19 -24.69 2.53
CA GLN A 34 31.17 -23.65 2.52
C GLN A 34 30.87 -23.31 3.98
N SER A 35 31.43 -22.20 4.46
CA SER A 35 31.00 -21.58 5.71
C SER A 35 29.59 -21.02 5.47
N SER A 36 28.58 -21.82 5.78
CA SER A 36 27.20 -21.39 5.90
C SER A 36 27.14 -20.35 7.02
N ARG A 37 27.12 -19.06 6.65
CA ARG A 37 26.74 -18.01 7.58
C ARG A 37 25.23 -18.11 7.79
N THR A 38 24.86 -18.76 8.88
CA THR A 38 23.51 -18.71 9.44
C THR A 38 23.14 -17.24 9.63
N PRO A 39 21.99 -16.76 9.13
CA PRO A 39 21.45 -15.47 9.56
C PRO A 39 21.34 -15.46 11.08
N PRO A 40 21.55 -14.33 11.78
CA PRO A 40 21.28 -14.25 13.19
C PRO A 40 19.79 -14.52 13.39
N THR A 41 19.47 -15.74 13.82
CA THR A 41 18.16 -16.09 14.38
C THR A 41 18.05 -15.32 15.67
N HIS A 42 17.46 -14.12 15.62
CA HIS A 42 16.81 -13.56 16.79
C HIS A 42 15.70 -14.54 17.16
N PRO A 43 15.76 -15.21 18.32
CA PRO A 43 14.64 -16.01 18.75
C PRO A 43 13.46 -15.07 18.91
N PHE A 44 12.48 -15.17 18.01
CA PHE A 44 11.14 -14.68 18.25
C PHE A 44 10.58 -15.55 19.36
N THR A 45 10.85 -15.16 20.61
CA THR A 45 10.07 -15.66 21.73
C THR A 45 8.69 -15.05 21.56
N ALA A 46 7.76 -15.83 20.99
CA ALA A 46 6.34 -15.56 21.07
C ALA A 46 5.99 -15.42 22.57
N SER A 47 5.90 -14.18 23.02
CA SER A 47 5.44 -13.85 24.35
C SER A 47 3.92 -14.03 24.32
N ASN A 48 3.43 -15.10 24.96
CA ASN A 48 2.02 -15.23 25.36
C ASN A 48 1.69 -14.20 26.44
N THR A 49 1.86 -12.92 26.14
CA THR A 49 1.35 -11.80 26.94
C THR A 49 0.07 -11.35 26.27
N SER A 50 -1.04 -11.45 26.99
CA SER A 50 -2.31 -10.85 26.60
C SER A 50 -2.16 -9.34 26.59
N GLY A 51 -1.59 -8.80 25.51
CA GLY A 51 -1.29 -7.38 25.38
C GLY A 51 -2.51 -6.50 25.65
N GLY A 52 -2.28 -5.21 25.90
CA GLY A 52 -3.36 -4.25 26.08
C GLY A 52 -4.09 -3.93 24.77
N THR A 53 -5.16 -3.15 24.92
CA THR A 53 -5.96 -2.63 23.82
C THR A 53 -5.91 -1.11 23.83
N ILE A 54 -5.64 -0.49 22.68
CA ILE A 54 -5.86 0.95 22.47
C ILE A 54 -7.12 1.09 21.63
N LYS A 55 -8.10 1.87 22.09
CA LYS A 55 -9.29 2.17 21.28
C LYS A 55 -9.67 3.63 21.37
N GLY A 56 -10.52 4.09 20.48
CA GLY A 56 -11.12 5.40 20.58
C GLY A 56 -11.69 5.86 19.25
N LYS A 57 -11.83 7.18 19.13
CA LYS A 57 -12.46 7.81 17.98
C LYS A 57 -11.55 8.89 17.37
N VAL A 58 -11.55 8.96 16.05
CA VAL A 58 -11.01 10.07 15.26
C VAL A 58 -12.19 10.92 14.80
N THR A 59 -12.14 12.22 15.10
CA THR A 59 -13.22 13.16 14.82
C THR A 59 -12.74 14.38 14.06
N TYR A 60 -13.66 14.99 13.31
CA TYR A 60 -13.49 16.24 12.59
C TYR A 60 -14.47 17.30 13.13
N GLY A 61 -13.92 18.43 13.56
CA GLY A 61 -14.68 19.52 14.20
C GLY A 61 -15.58 20.33 13.26
N GLY A 62 -15.49 20.12 11.94
CA GLY A 62 -16.33 20.82 10.95
C GLY A 62 -17.72 20.19 10.74
N GLY A 63 -18.06 19.14 11.50
CA GLY A 63 -19.35 18.45 11.41
C GLY A 63 -19.42 17.43 10.26
N MET A 64 -20.65 17.14 9.82
CA MET A 64 -20.93 16.17 8.76
C MET A 64 -20.46 16.68 7.40
N VAL A 65 -19.69 15.85 6.69
CA VAL A 65 -19.20 16.10 5.35
C VAL A 65 -19.57 14.89 4.49
N HIS A 66 -20.45 15.10 3.52
CA HIS A 66 -20.90 14.09 2.57
C HIS A 66 -21.14 14.76 1.22
N ASN A 67 -20.08 14.91 0.43
CA ASN A 67 -20.14 15.54 -0.88
C ASN A 67 -20.23 14.47 -1.99
N ILE A 68 -20.72 14.87 -3.16
CA ILE A 68 -20.76 14.02 -4.36
C ILE A 68 -19.75 14.56 -5.37
N LYS A 69 -18.96 13.67 -5.98
CA LYS A 69 -18.00 14.02 -7.02
C LYS A 69 -18.70 14.22 -8.37
N PRO A 70 -18.31 15.26 -9.15
CA PRO A 70 -18.84 15.41 -10.50
C PRO A 70 -18.23 14.36 -11.44
N VAL A 71 -19.09 13.60 -12.11
CA VAL A 71 -18.69 12.66 -13.16
C VAL A 71 -18.64 13.40 -14.50
N ILE A 72 -17.43 13.50 -15.07
CA ILE A 72 -17.17 14.26 -16.32
C ILE A 72 -16.78 13.37 -17.51
N LYS A 73 -16.76 12.05 -17.32
CA LYS A 73 -16.33 11.08 -18.34
C LYS A 73 -17.04 9.75 -18.15
N ASP A 74 -17.29 9.05 -19.26
CA ASP A 74 -18.01 7.77 -19.29
C ASP A 74 -19.33 7.82 -18.49
N GLU A 75 -20.04 8.95 -18.56
CA GLU A 75 -21.21 9.28 -17.72
C GLU A 75 -22.27 8.18 -17.69
N LYS A 76 -22.46 7.45 -18.79
CA LYS A 76 -23.39 6.32 -18.84
C LYS A 76 -23.01 5.17 -17.89
N THR A 77 -21.72 4.92 -17.71
CA THR A 77 -21.19 3.87 -16.84
C THR A 77 -20.86 4.44 -15.47
N CYS A 78 -20.07 5.50 -15.41
CA CYS A 78 -19.56 6.08 -14.17
C CYS A 78 -20.51 7.07 -13.49
N GLY A 79 -21.53 7.56 -14.19
CA GLY A 79 -22.58 8.42 -13.64
C GLY A 79 -23.91 7.68 -13.48
N ALA A 80 -23.88 6.34 -13.48
CA ALA A 80 -25.05 5.51 -13.24
C ALA A 80 -25.55 5.64 -11.79
N GLU A 81 -24.63 5.93 -10.86
CA GLU A 81 -24.89 6.19 -9.44
C GLU A 81 -24.04 7.39 -9.00
N ASP A 82 -24.46 8.04 -7.91
CA ASP A 82 -23.69 9.14 -7.32
C ASP A 82 -22.39 8.60 -6.72
N ILE A 83 -21.28 9.28 -7.01
CA ILE A 83 -19.97 8.97 -6.43
C ILE A 83 -19.76 9.82 -5.20
N VAL A 84 -19.69 9.20 -4.02
CA VAL A 84 -19.38 9.90 -2.77
C VAL A 84 -17.92 10.38 -2.78
N ASP A 85 -17.69 11.59 -2.28
CA ASP A 85 -16.36 12.11 -2.06
C ASP A 85 -15.77 11.60 -0.74
N GLU A 86 -14.97 10.54 -0.82
CA GLU A 86 -14.31 9.93 0.34
C GLU A 86 -13.08 10.70 0.83
N SER A 87 -12.71 11.84 0.21
CA SER A 87 -11.52 12.59 0.60
C SER A 87 -11.62 13.30 1.94
N LEU A 88 -12.84 13.55 2.38
CA LEU A 88 -13.20 13.98 3.72
C LEU A 88 -14.65 13.58 3.93
N LEU A 89 -14.85 12.39 4.51
CA LEU A 89 -16.17 11.82 4.75
C LEU A 89 -16.36 11.66 6.26
N THR A 90 -17.44 12.24 6.78
CA THR A 90 -17.75 12.18 8.22
C THR A 90 -19.22 11.92 8.46
N ASP A 91 -19.52 11.27 9.59
CA ASP A 91 -20.89 11.07 10.05
C ASP A 91 -21.51 12.33 10.68
N GLU A 92 -22.75 12.22 11.17
CA GLU A 92 -23.49 13.30 11.81
C GLU A 92 -22.84 13.85 13.10
N HIS A 93 -21.91 13.10 13.69
CA HIS A 93 -21.16 13.45 14.89
C HIS A 93 -19.72 13.87 14.59
N GLY A 94 -19.35 13.97 13.30
CA GLY A 94 -17.99 14.28 12.88
C GLY A 94 -17.03 13.09 13.00
N GLY A 95 -17.53 11.87 13.21
CA GLY A 95 -16.73 10.65 13.14
C GLY A 95 -16.08 10.53 11.77
N LEU A 96 -14.74 10.43 11.74
CA LEU A 96 -13.95 10.56 10.52
C LEU A 96 -13.72 9.19 9.88
N ASN A 97 -14.26 8.98 8.68
CA ASN A 97 -14.00 7.76 7.93
C ASN A 97 -12.58 7.78 7.34
N TRP A 98 -12.01 6.60 7.05
CA TRP A 98 -10.75 6.43 6.30
C TRP A 98 -9.50 7.06 6.93
N ALA A 99 -9.51 7.38 8.22
CA ALA A 99 -8.29 7.75 8.94
C ALA A 99 -7.52 6.48 9.33
N VAL A 100 -6.19 6.55 9.32
CA VAL A 100 -5.34 5.41 9.73
C VAL A 100 -4.67 5.73 11.05
N VAL A 101 -4.98 4.95 12.07
CA VAL A 101 -4.35 5.03 13.38
C VAL A 101 -3.26 3.97 13.49
N SER A 102 -2.07 4.34 13.93
CA SER A 102 -0.93 3.43 14.03
C SER A 102 0.02 3.77 15.16
N ILE A 103 0.83 2.79 15.57
CA ILE A 103 1.96 3.04 16.47
C ILE A 103 3.16 3.46 15.62
N ALA A 104 3.64 4.69 15.79
CA ALA A 104 4.78 5.24 15.02
C ALA A 104 6.16 5.00 15.68
N SER A 105 6.18 4.65 16.96
CA SER A 105 7.39 4.27 17.68
C SER A 105 7.73 2.79 17.50
N GLU A 106 8.97 2.38 17.78
CA GLU A 106 9.36 0.96 17.77
C GLU A 106 8.46 0.10 18.67
N VAL A 107 7.93 -1.01 18.13
CA VAL A 107 7.19 -2.01 18.89
C VAL A 107 8.04 -3.26 19.06
N LYS A 108 8.29 -3.66 20.31
CA LYS A 108 9.08 -4.85 20.65
C LYS A 108 8.17 -6.01 21.04
N GLY A 109 8.17 -7.06 20.21
CA GLY A 109 7.31 -8.23 20.40
C GLY A 109 5.85 -7.98 20.02
N GLY A 110 4.96 -8.89 20.43
CA GLY A 110 3.53 -8.83 20.10
C GLY A 110 3.17 -9.58 18.82
N LYS A 111 2.14 -9.10 18.13
CA LYS A 111 1.61 -9.66 16.88
C LYS A 111 2.70 -9.66 15.79
N SER A 112 2.67 -10.68 14.94
CA SER A 112 3.57 -10.77 13.79
C SER A 112 2.95 -10.10 12.56
N LEU A 113 3.80 -9.58 11.68
CA LEU A 113 3.37 -9.15 10.35
C LEU A 113 2.80 -10.31 9.53
N GLU A 114 3.24 -11.55 9.80
CA GLU A 114 2.73 -12.76 9.16
C GLU A 114 1.30 -13.12 9.57
N ASP A 115 0.79 -12.55 10.67
CA ASP A 115 -0.58 -12.75 11.13
C ASP A 115 -1.58 -11.84 10.39
N MET A 116 -1.08 -10.86 9.62
CA MET A 116 -1.92 -9.98 8.80
C MET A 116 -2.50 -10.73 7.58
N PRO A 117 -3.66 -10.27 7.06
CA PRO A 117 -4.25 -10.85 5.86
C PRO A 117 -3.27 -10.96 4.69
N THR A 118 -3.28 -12.10 4.00
CA THR A 118 -2.43 -12.36 2.83
C THR A 118 -3.17 -12.16 1.50
N GLU A 119 -4.49 -12.24 1.53
CA GLU A 119 -5.36 -11.92 0.39
C GLU A 119 -5.87 -10.49 0.56
N ILE A 120 -5.19 -9.56 -0.10
CA ILE A 120 -5.51 -8.14 -0.04
C ILE A 120 -5.92 -7.69 -1.45
N GLU A 121 -7.10 -7.10 -1.54
CA GLU A 121 -7.67 -6.66 -2.80
C GLU A 121 -8.19 -5.22 -2.70
N ILE A 122 -8.01 -4.48 -3.79
CA ILE A 122 -8.74 -3.24 -4.05
C ILE A 122 -9.46 -3.39 -5.40
N SER A 123 -10.75 -3.11 -5.41
CA SER A 123 -11.63 -3.24 -6.56
C SER A 123 -11.86 -1.88 -7.20
N GLN A 124 -11.81 -1.81 -8.53
CA GLN A 124 -12.41 -0.70 -9.28
C GLN A 124 -13.85 -1.09 -9.59
N GLN A 125 -14.79 -0.47 -8.90
CA GLN A 125 -16.21 -0.74 -9.02
C GLN A 125 -17.00 0.55 -8.80
N GLY A 126 -17.99 0.84 -9.63
CA GLY A 126 -18.71 2.10 -9.59
C GLY A 126 -17.82 3.29 -9.98
N CYS A 127 -16.75 3.05 -10.75
CA CYS A 127 -15.73 4.02 -11.09
C CYS A 127 -15.12 4.71 -9.85
N VAL A 128 -14.88 3.95 -8.78
CA VAL A 128 -14.04 4.30 -7.63
C VAL A 128 -13.11 3.13 -7.30
N PHE A 129 -12.04 3.40 -6.55
CA PHE A 129 -11.25 2.35 -5.91
C PHE A 129 -11.87 2.03 -4.54
N HIS A 130 -12.16 0.78 -4.26
CA HIS A 130 -12.75 0.35 -2.99
C HIS A 130 -12.02 -0.87 -2.41
N PRO A 131 -11.62 -0.84 -1.12
CA PRO A 131 -11.78 0.26 -0.17
C PRO A 131 -10.93 1.50 -0.55
N HIS A 132 -11.32 2.68 -0.05
CA HIS A 132 -10.60 3.94 -0.30
C HIS A 132 -9.22 3.99 0.35
N VAL A 133 -9.09 3.35 1.52
CA VAL A 133 -7.80 3.12 2.18
C VAL A 133 -7.63 1.62 2.44
N VAL A 134 -6.48 1.09 2.07
CA VAL A 134 -6.10 -0.31 2.29
C VAL A 134 -4.76 -0.41 2.98
N VAL A 135 -4.63 -1.31 3.96
CA VAL A 135 -3.36 -1.61 4.63
C VAL A 135 -2.73 -2.85 3.99
N VAL A 136 -1.46 -2.75 3.59
CA VAL A 136 -0.71 -3.82 2.92
C VAL A 136 0.60 -4.06 3.68
N PRO A 137 0.87 -5.26 4.19
CA PRO A 137 2.17 -5.56 4.77
C PRO A 137 3.27 -5.52 3.70
N VAL A 138 4.47 -5.04 4.07
CA VAL A 138 5.64 -5.12 3.19
C VAL A 138 5.84 -6.55 2.67
N ASN A 139 6.23 -6.66 1.40
CA ASN A 139 6.45 -7.90 0.66
C ASN A 139 5.20 -8.78 0.45
N LYS A 140 4.00 -8.31 0.79
CA LYS A 140 2.75 -8.97 0.39
C LYS A 140 2.20 -8.31 -0.88
N ALA A 141 1.46 -9.10 -1.67
CA ALA A 141 0.87 -8.61 -2.92
C ALA A 141 -0.50 -8.01 -2.65
N LEU A 142 -0.73 -6.80 -3.19
CA LEU A 142 -2.05 -6.22 -3.37
C LEU A 142 -2.57 -6.62 -4.75
N THR A 143 -3.76 -7.22 -4.79
CA THR A 143 -4.47 -7.47 -6.05
C THR A 143 -5.35 -6.28 -6.38
N VAL A 144 -5.28 -5.79 -7.61
CA VAL A 144 -6.13 -4.71 -8.11
C VAL A 144 -6.99 -5.26 -9.24
N VAL A 145 -8.31 -5.23 -9.07
CA VAL A 145 -9.28 -5.81 -10.01
C VAL A 145 -10.14 -4.71 -10.64
N ASN A 146 -10.44 -4.82 -11.93
CA ASN A 146 -11.44 -3.96 -12.58
C ASN A 146 -12.76 -4.72 -12.75
N ASN A 147 -13.75 -4.38 -11.92
CA ASN A 147 -15.10 -4.94 -11.97
C ASN A 147 -16.08 -4.06 -12.76
N ASP A 148 -15.65 -2.88 -13.23
CA ASP A 148 -16.45 -2.01 -14.07
C ASP A 148 -16.48 -2.45 -15.54
N LYS A 149 -17.53 -2.03 -16.23
CA LYS A 149 -17.67 -2.22 -17.68
C LYS A 149 -17.03 -1.07 -18.47
N THR A 150 -15.93 -0.53 -17.97
CA THR A 150 -15.13 0.51 -18.62
C THR A 150 -13.64 0.26 -18.41
N LEU A 151 -12.81 0.95 -19.18
CA LEU A 151 -11.36 0.91 -19.04
C LEU A 151 -10.94 1.82 -17.90
N HIS A 152 -10.10 1.31 -17.01
CA HIS A 152 -9.41 2.09 -15.99
C HIS A 152 -7.90 1.93 -16.11
N ASN A 153 -7.13 2.79 -15.46
CA ASN A 153 -5.73 2.51 -15.18
C ASN A 153 -5.45 2.63 -13.69
N VAL A 154 -4.45 1.87 -13.25
CA VAL A 154 -3.96 1.83 -11.90
C VAL A 154 -2.55 2.39 -11.93
N ARG A 155 -2.38 3.62 -11.45
CA ARG A 155 -1.07 4.25 -11.29
C ARG A 155 -0.82 4.55 -9.82
N THR A 156 0.34 4.13 -9.31
CA THR A 156 0.78 4.54 -7.98
C THR A 156 1.62 5.82 -8.04
N VAL A 157 1.58 6.60 -6.96
CA VAL A 157 2.53 7.67 -6.67
C VAL A 157 3.29 7.26 -5.43
N ALA A 158 4.54 6.84 -5.65
CA ALA A 158 5.44 6.34 -4.61
C ALA A 158 6.78 7.07 -4.70
N PHE A 159 7.41 7.24 -3.55
CA PHE A 159 8.72 7.83 -3.33
C PHE A 159 9.75 6.75 -2.98
N MET A 160 9.40 5.80 -2.12
CA MET A 160 10.31 4.73 -1.68
C MET A 160 10.12 3.44 -2.49
N ASN A 161 8.90 3.14 -2.90
CA ASN A 161 8.57 1.97 -3.71
C ASN A 161 8.58 2.27 -5.21
N ASP A 162 8.67 1.22 -6.03
CA ASP A 162 8.54 1.32 -7.48
C ASP A 162 7.14 1.81 -7.90
N VAL A 163 7.11 2.66 -8.93
CA VAL A 163 5.86 3.13 -9.52
C VAL A 163 5.24 2.00 -10.35
N PHE A 164 4.00 1.65 -10.00
CA PHE A 164 3.15 0.76 -10.76
C PHE A 164 2.26 1.59 -11.69
N ASN A 165 2.16 1.20 -12.96
CA ASN A 165 1.26 1.86 -13.92
C ASN A 165 0.75 0.85 -14.95
N LYS A 166 -0.51 0.42 -14.82
CA LYS A 166 -1.15 -0.57 -15.70
C LYS A 166 -2.53 -0.12 -16.12
N VAL A 167 -2.86 -0.38 -17.38
CA VAL A 167 -4.21 -0.19 -17.92
C VAL A 167 -4.96 -1.51 -17.83
N GLN A 168 -6.19 -1.45 -17.32
CA GLN A 168 -7.09 -2.59 -17.19
C GLN A 168 -8.32 -2.39 -18.09
N VAL A 169 -8.32 -3.10 -19.21
CA VAL A 169 -9.37 -2.98 -20.25
C VAL A 169 -10.46 -4.01 -20.02
N TYR A 170 -11.69 -3.56 -19.78
CA TYR A 170 -12.85 -4.44 -19.79
C TYR A 170 -13.09 -5.02 -21.20
N ILE A 171 -13.19 -6.35 -21.29
CA ILE A 171 -13.53 -7.07 -22.53
C ILE A 171 -14.79 -7.91 -22.26
N PRO A 172 -15.92 -7.65 -22.95
CA PRO A 172 -17.14 -8.45 -22.80
C PRO A 172 -16.88 -9.95 -23.00
N GLY A 173 -17.32 -10.76 -22.04
CA GLY A 173 -17.15 -12.22 -22.07
C GLY A 173 -15.79 -12.74 -21.61
N SER A 174 -14.85 -11.86 -21.23
CA SER A 174 -13.60 -12.24 -20.57
C SER A 174 -13.71 -12.08 -19.05
N PRO A 175 -12.85 -12.76 -18.26
CA PRO A 175 -12.72 -12.48 -16.83
C PRO A 175 -12.37 -11.00 -16.58
N ALA A 176 -12.73 -10.50 -15.39
CA ALA A 176 -12.33 -9.18 -14.92
C ALA A 176 -10.79 -9.03 -15.00
N PRO A 177 -10.26 -7.95 -15.60
CA PRO A 177 -8.84 -7.67 -15.59
C PRO A 177 -8.34 -7.54 -14.16
N LYS A 178 -7.19 -8.14 -13.87
CA LYS A 178 -6.54 -8.03 -12.57
C LYS A 178 -5.03 -7.99 -12.71
N ASP A 179 -4.39 -7.22 -11.85
CA ASP A 179 -2.94 -7.15 -11.72
C ASP A 179 -2.56 -7.26 -10.25
N GLN A 180 -1.30 -7.59 -9.98
CA GLN A 180 -0.75 -7.61 -8.63
C GLN A 180 0.43 -6.63 -8.54
N VAL A 181 0.51 -5.94 -7.42
CA VAL A 181 1.62 -5.05 -7.06
C VAL A 181 2.13 -5.42 -5.68
N THR A 182 3.44 -5.38 -5.49
CA THR A 182 4.10 -5.64 -4.22
C THR A 182 4.95 -4.43 -3.85
N PHE A 183 4.92 -4.07 -2.58
CA PHE A 183 5.69 -2.97 -2.00
C PHE A 183 6.72 -3.53 -1.04
N THR A 184 7.94 -3.03 -1.07
CA THR A 184 9.06 -3.53 -0.26
C THR A 184 9.43 -2.58 0.89
N GLU A 185 8.97 -1.33 0.84
CA GLU A 185 9.29 -0.30 1.83
C GLU A 185 8.01 0.26 2.48
N PRO A 186 7.99 0.50 3.80
CA PRO A 186 6.87 1.18 4.46
C PRO A 186 6.66 2.58 3.91
N GLU A 187 5.43 2.87 3.48
CA GLU A 187 5.08 4.09 2.77
C GLU A 187 3.54 4.27 2.70
N VAL A 188 3.07 5.51 2.67
CA VAL A 188 1.71 5.82 2.22
C VAL A 188 1.76 6.10 0.73
N VAL A 189 1.26 5.16 -0.07
CA VAL A 189 1.29 5.22 -1.54
C VAL A 189 -0.08 5.66 -2.05
N GLU A 190 -0.13 6.71 -2.86
CA GLU A 190 -1.39 7.08 -3.54
C GLU A 190 -1.63 6.16 -4.73
N MET A 191 -2.88 5.75 -4.94
CA MET A 191 -3.36 5.06 -6.14
C MET A 191 -4.34 5.96 -6.88
N VAL A 192 -4.12 6.18 -8.18
CA VAL A 192 -4.95 7.06 -9.01
C VAL A 192 -5.27 6.42 -10.37
N CYS A 193 -6.40 6.84 -10.94
CA CYS A 193 -6.72 6.63 -12.35
C CYS A 193 -6.48 7.93 -13.12
N ASP A 194 -5.61 7.89 -14.13
CA ASP A 194 -5.35 8.99 -15.06
C ASP A 194 -6.50 9.20 -16.05
N VAL A 195 -7.37 8.19 -16.22
CA VAL A 195 -8.53 8.25 -17.13
C VAL A 195 -9.71 8.96 -16.45
N HIS A 196 -9.92 8.69 -15.17
CA HIS A 196 -11.02 9.18 -14.34
C HIS A 196 -10.45 9.88 -13.11
N GLY A 197 -10.13 11.17 -13.24
CA GLY A 197 -9.37 11.92 -12.23
C GLY A 197 -10.01 12.08 -10.86
N TRP A 198 -11.23 11.57 -10.66
CA TRP A 198 -11.87 11.48 -9.34
C TRP A 198 -11.51 10.20 -8.58
N MET A 199 -11.01 9.15 -9.27
CA MET A 199 -10.62 7.89 -8.66
C MET A 199 -9.27 8.05 -7.97
N LYS A 200 -9.30 8.02 -6.64
CA LYS A 200 -8.14 8.04 -5.77
C LYS A 200 -8.36 7.06 -4.63
N ALA A 201 -7.30 6.40 -4.19
CA ALA A 201 -7.24 5.61 -2.97
C ALA A 201 -5.82 5.69 -2.37
N TYR A 202 -5.64 5.17 -1.17
CA TYR A 202 -4.35 5.13 -0.48
C TYR A 202 -4.02 3.73 0.00
N ILE A 203 -2.77 3.35 -0.22
CA ILE A 203 -2.20 2.10 0.27
C ILE A 203 -1.25 2.44 1.40
N HIS A 204 -1.56 2.00 2.61
CA HIS A 204 -0.66 2.07 3.74
C HIS A 204 0.20 0.81 3.76
N VAL A 205 1.43 0.93 3.28
CA VAL A 205 2.41 -0.15 3.33
C VAL A 205 3.06 -0.17 4.72
N VAL A 206 2.93 -1.29 5.43
CA VAL A 206 3.28 -1.40 6.86
C VAL A 206 4.31 -2.49 7.14
N ASP A 207 5.17 -2.27 8.13
CA ASP A 207 6.19 -3.22 8.61
C ASP A 207 5.88 -3.84 9.98
N HIS A 208 4.78 -3.43 10.62
CA HIS A 208 4.25 -4.04 11.83
C HIS A 208 2.71 -4.06 11.81
N PRO A 209 2.05 -4.95 12.58
CA PRO A 209 0.60 -5.18 12.48
C PRO A 209 -0.25 -4.27 13.40
N TYR A 210 0.29 -3.12 13.81
CA TYR A 210 -0.39 -2.19 14.74
C TYR A 210 -0.88 -0.96 14.00
N TYR A 211 -1.86 -1.20 13.12
CA TYR A 211 -2.56 -0.22 12.31
C TYR A 211 -4.06 -0.57 12.32
N GLU A 212 -4.90 0.46 12.27
CA GLU A 212 -6.33 0.31 12.07
C GLU A 212 -6.84 1.44 11.18
N VAL A 213 -7.77 1.10 10.28
CA VAL A 213 -8.50 2.09 9.48
C VAL A 213 -9.80 2.38 10.20
N THR A 214 -10.10 3.66 10.45
CA THR A 214 -11.34 4.02 11.12
C THR A 214 -12.56 3.65 10.27
N ASN A 215 -13.61 3.21 10.95
CA ASN A 215 -14.90 2.96 10.31
C ASN A 215 -15.66 4.28 10.01
N GLU A 216 -16.89 4.16 9.52
CA GLU A 216 -17.77 5.28 9.18
C GLU A 216 -18.08 6.22 10.36
N HIS A 217 -17.90 5.75 11.59
CA HIS A 217 -18.10 6.51 12.83
C HIS A 217 -16.80 7.06 13.42
N GLY A 218 -15.67 6.84 12.75
CA GLY A 218 -14.34 7.23 13.22
C GLY A 218 -13.76 6.32 14.31
N ASP A 219 -14.38 5.18 14.61
CA ASP A 219 -13.91 4.27 15.64
C ASP A 219 -12.71 3.43 15.16
N PHE A 220 -11.77 3.18 16.06
CA PHE A 220 -10.64 2.27 15.84
C PHE A 220 -10.34 1.45 17.10
N GLU A 221 -9.72 0.29 16.91
CA GLU A 221 -9.24 -0.58 17.98
C GLU A 221 -7.95 -1.31 17.59
N LEU A 222 -6.88 -1.10 18.35
CA LEU A 222 -5.63 -1.85 18.25
C LEU A 222 -5.55 -2.83 19.43
N THR A 223 -5.63 -4.12 19.14
CA THR A 223 -5.56 -5.19 20.14
C THR A 223 -4.16 -5.78 20.27
N GLU A 224 -3.92 -6.45 21.40
CA GLU A 224 -2.70 -7.21 21.67
C GLU A 224 -1.43 -6.34 21.54
N VAL A 225 -1.55 -5.07 21.94
CA VAL A 225 -0.42 -4.13 21.98
C VAL A 225 0.44 -4.50 23.19
N PRO A 226 1.75 -4.75 23.05
CA PRO A 226 2.60 -5.08 24.18
C PRO A 226 2.59 -3.96 25.21
N ALA A 227 2.84 -4.28 26.48
CA ALA A 227 2.93 -3.24 27.50
C ALA A 227 4.12 -2.30 27.21
N GLY A 228 3.90 -0.99 27.27
CA GLY A 228 4.89 0.00 26.86
C GLY A 228 4.35 1.42 26.84
N THR A 229 5.21 2.35 26.41
CA THR A 229 4.82 3.74 26.10
C THR A 229 5.11 3.97 24.63
N TYR A 230 4.09 4.38 23.88
CA TYR A 230 4.13 4.45 22.43
C TYR A 230 3.75 5.85 21.96
N THR A 231 4.27 6.22 20.79
CA THR A 231 3.71 7.34 20.02
C THR A 231 2.65 6.79 19.08
N LEU A 232 1.39 7.09 19.37
CA LEU A 232 0.28 6.82 18.47
C LEU A 232 0.19 7.94 17.43
N LYS A 233 -0.01 7.59 16.18
CA LYS A 233 -0.17 8.51 15.05
C LYS A 233 -1.52 8.27 14.40
N VAL A 234 -2.19 9.33 13.99
CA VAL A 234 -3.31 9.28 13.05
C VAL A 234 -2.91 10.01 11.78
N TRP A 235 -3.22 9.43 10.63
CA TRP A 235 -3.11 10.03 9.30
C TRP A 235 -4.50 10.13 8.67
N HIS A 236 -4.75 11.20 7.93
CA HIS A 236 -5.92 11.33 7.04
C HIS A 236 -5.55 12.21 5.85
N GLU A 237 -5.99 11.85 4.65
CA GLU A 237 -5.49 12.49 3.42
C GLU A 237 -5.68 14.01 3.36
N SER A 238 -6.83 14.51 3.83
CA SER A 238 -7.18 15.93 3.76
C SER A 238 -6.73 16.72 4.99
N LEU A 239 -6.44 16.02 6.09
CA LEU A 239 -6.23 16.65 7.41
C LEU A 239 -4.78 16.49 7.91
N GLY A 240 -3.98 15.68 7.22
CA GLY A 240 -2.58 15.42 7.57
C GLY A 240 -2.45 14.44 8.73
N GLU A 241 -1.41 14.64 9.54
CA GLU A 241 -1.07 13.75 10.64
C GLU A 241 -1.17 14.43 12.01
N LYS A 242 -1.51 13.65 13.04
CA LYS A 242 -1.38 14.03 14.45
C LYS A 242 -0.77 12.88 15.24
N THR A 243 -0.09 13.22 16.34
CA THR A 243 0.52 12.22 17.22
C THR A 243 0.15 12.46 18.68
N GLN A 244 0.06 11.40 19.46
CA GLN A 244 -0.16 11.45 20.90
C GLN A 244 0.62 10.31 21.59
N GLU A 245 1.14 10.58 22.79
CA GLU A 245 1.75 9.54 23.62
C GLU A 245 0.67 8.71 24.33
N VAL A 246 0.83 7.39 24.37
CA VAL A 246 -0.06 6.47 25.07
C VAL A 246 0.74 5.44 25.85
N LYS A 247 0.35 5.21 27.10
CA LYS A 247 0.87 4.12 27.92
C LYS A 247 -0.09 2.94 27.88
N VAL A 248 0.42 1.76 27.56
CA VAL A 248 -0.32 0.50 27.52
C VAL A 248 0.21 -0.41 28.62
N GLU A 249 -0.70 -0.99 29.39
CA GLU A 249 -0.39 -2.03 30.37
C GLU A 249 -1.05 -3.36 29.94
N ASP A 250 -0.50 -4.48 30.40
CA ASP A 250 -0.97 -5.81 30.02
C ASP A 250 -2.43 -6.03 30.43
N GLY A 251 -3.26 -6.55 29.51
CA GLY A 251 -4.70 -6.74 29.71
C GLY A 251 -5.54 -5.45 29.91
N GLN A 252 -4.95 -4.26 29.83
CA GLN A 252 -5.68 -3.00 29.98
C GLN A 252 -6.21 -2.48 28.65
N THR A 253 -7.44 -1.95 28.65
CA THR A 253 -7.91 -1.06 27.58
C THR A 253 -7.62 0.40 27.93
N VAL A 254 -6.94 1.12 27.03
CA VAL A 254 -6.73 2.56 27.09
C VAL A 254 -7.52 3.25 25.99
N GLU A 255 -8.20 4.35 26.34
CA GLU A 255 -8.96 5.15 25.39
C GLU A 255 -8.13 6.36 24.93
N VAL A 256 -8.01 6.55 23.61
CA VAL A 256 -7.31 7.67 22.98
C VAL A 256 -8.16 8.25 21.85
N ASN A 257 -8.50 9.52 21.94
CA ASN A 257 -9.31 10.20 20.94
C ASN A 257 -8.48 11.25 20.19
N PHE A 258 -8.61 11.29 18.86
CA PHE A 258 -8.04 12.34 18.03
C PHE A 258 -9.15 13.26 17.53
N ASN A 259 -8.90 14.57 17.58
CA ASN A 259 -9.81 15.57 17.05
C ASN A 259 -9.07 16.49 16.08
N PHE A 260 -9.45 16.49 14.81
CA PHE A 260 -9.00 17.44 13.81
C PHE A 260 -9.90 18.69 13.82
N PRO A 261 -9.33 19.90 13.91
CA PRO A 261 -10.14 21.10 13.82
C PRO A 261 -10.77 21.23 12.43
N GLU A 262 -11.84 22.03 12.33
CA GLU A 262 -12.38 22.45 11.05
C GLU A 262 -11.27 23.06 10.17
N LEU A 263 -11.23 22.68 8.90
CA LEU A 263 -10.31 23.29 7.94
C LEU A 263 -10.67 24.77 7.79
N ALA A 264 -9.69 25.64 8.02
CA ALA A 264 -9.89 27.07 7.83
C ALA A 264 -10.37 27.34 6.38
N SER A 265 -11.44 28.12 6.24
CA SER A 265 -11.93 28.54 4.92
C SER A 265 -10.80 29.22 4.15
N LYS A 266 -10.42 28.67 3.00
CA LYS A 266 -9.53 29.36 2.07
C LYS A 266 -10.30 30.56 1.51
N ASN A 267 -10.10 31.72 2.11
CA ASN A 267 -10.56 33.01 1.58
C ASN A 267 -9.87 33.34 0.25
#